data_AF-A0A7J2HL96-F1
#
_entry.id   AF-A0A7J2HL96-F1
#
_cell.length_a   1.000
_cell.length_b   1.000
_cell.length_c   1.000
_cell.angle_alpha   90.00
_cell.angle_beta   90.00
_cell.angle_gamma   90.00
#
_symmetry.space_group_name_H-M   'P 1'
#
loop_
_entity.id
_entity.type
_entity.pdbx_description
1 polymer ?
#
loop_
_entity_poly.entity_id
_entity_poly.type
_entity_poly.pdbx_seq_one_letter_code
_entity_poly.pdbx_strand_id
1 'polypeptide(L)'
;WNAIDVDDRSILAVHVSSSRTSFDAIYFLKKVLEKCENKPLVLVDRGPWYRFALERLGLEYKHQKFGERNAIDQWYGLLKARLKSFWKRFPYHSSLQSVKNWIIAWCAIYNLSGGEKLLTMSK
;
A
#
# COMPACT_ATOMS: atom_id res chain seq x y z
N TRP A 1 4.77 0.34 -3.42
CA TRP A 1 4.51 0.98 -2.12
C TRP A 1 3.01 1.04 -1.89
N ASN A 2 2.57 0.79 -0.67
CA ASN A 2 1.17 0.79 -0.30
C ASN A 2 1.05 1.07 1.19
N ALA A 3 -0.04 1.73 1.58
CA ALA A 3 -0.36 2.09 2.95
C ALA A 3 -1.85 1.82 3.15
N ILE A 4 -2.15 1.17 4.27
CA ILE A 4 -3.50 0.87 4.71
C ILE A 4 -3.68 1.51 6.07
N ASP A 5 -4.85 2.06 6.30
CA ASP A 5 -5.28 2.40 7.65
C ASP A 5 -5.59 1.10 8.40
N VAL A 6 -5.07 0.96 9.62
CA VAL A 6 -5.22 -0.29 10.39
C VAL A 6 -6.63 -0.41 10.98
N ASP A 7 -7.26 0.73 11.29
CA ASP A 7 -8.52 0.79 12.03
C ASP A 7 -9.70 0.47 11.11
N ASP A 8 -9.78 1.10 9.94
CA ASP A 8 -10.88 0.92 8.99
C ASP A 8 -10.53 0.06 7.76
N ARG A 9 -9.26 -0.36 7.65
CA ARG A 9 -8.70 -1.16 6.55
C ARG A 9 -8.82 -0.52 5.17
N SER A 10 -8.97 0.80 5.10
CA SER A 10 -8.97 1.56 3.86
C SER A 10 -7.55 1.72 3.31
N ILE A 11 -7.41 1.68 1.98
CA ILE A 11 -6.14 1.97 1.31
C ILE A 11 -5.96 3.48 1.21
N LEU A 12 -4.98 4.01 1.94
CA LEU A 12 -4.65 5.42 1.98
C LEU A 12 -3.92 5.86 0.71
N ALA A 13 -2.90 5.10 0.30
CA ALA A 13 -2.13 5.41 -0.90
C ALA A 13 -1.46 4.17 -1.51
N VAL A 14 -1.24 4.23 -2.82
CA VAL A 14 -0.43 3.27 -3.58
C VAL A 14 0.52 4.01 -4.51
N HIS A 15 1.73 3.46 -4.66
CA HIS A 15 2.71 3.97 -5.62
C HIS A 15 3.46 2.81 -6.26
N VAL A 16 3.54 2.87 -7.59
CA VAL A 16 4.29 1.92 -8.42
C VAL A 16 5.56 2.63 -8.88
N SER A 17 6.71 2.08 -8.49
CA SER A 17 8.04 2.57 -8.85
C SER A 17 8.86 1.43 -9.45
N SER A 18 9.87 1.79 -10.25
CA SER A 18 10.91 0.86 -10.73
C SER A 18 12.05 0.67 -9.73
N SER A 19 12.12 1.51 -8.69
CA SER A 19 13.16 1.51 -7.66
C SER A 19 12.60 1.39 -6.24
N ARG A 20 13.48 1.07 -5.28
CA ARG A 20 13.19 1.07 -3.84
C ARG A 20 14.25 1.85 -3.07
N THR A 21 14.15 3.18 -3.12
CA THR A 21 15.08 4.10 -2.46
C THR A 21 14.40 4.86 -1.32
N SER A 22 15.19 5.54 -0.49
CA SER A 22 14.64 6.44 0.53
C SER A 22 13.90 7.64 -0.08
N PHE A 23 14.24 8.07 -1.30
CA PHE A 23 13.49 9.12 -2.00
C PHE A 23 12.10 8.62 -2.44
N ASP A 24 12.02 7.39 -2.95
CA ASP A 24 10.75 6.75 -3.25
C ASP A 24 9.88 6.63 -1.98
N ALA A 25 10.49 6.28 -0.85
CA ALA A 25 9.82 6.22 0.45
C ALA A 25 9.31 7.60 0.90
N ILE A 26 10.11 8.66 0.80
CA ILE A 26 9.68 10.03 1.12
C ILE A 26 8.52 10.45 0.22
N TYR A 27 8.65 10.25 -1.09
CA TYR A 27 7.58 10.57 -2.05
C TYR A 27 6.28 9.86 -1.67
N PHE A 28 6.38 8.55 -1.39
CA PHE A 28 5.23 7.75 -1.03
C PHE A 28 4.61 8.18 0.31
N LEU A 29 5.41 8.40 1.35
CA LEU A 29 4.92 8.84 2.65
C LEU A 29 4.23 10.21 2.57
N LYS A 30 4.73 11.14 1.77
CA LYS A 30 4.03 12.42 1.52
C LYS A 30 2.63 12.19 0.93
N LYS A 31 2.49 11.24 0.00
CA LYS A 31 1.18 10.85 -0.55
C LYS A 31 0.25 10.22 0.47
N VAL A 32 0.78 9.48 1.45
CA VAL A 32 -0.01 8.97 2.57
C VAL A 32 -0.49 10.13 3.45
N LEU A 33 0.42 11.05 3.81
CA LEU A 33 0.09 12.19 4.68
C LEU A 33 -0.93 13.16 4.06
N GLU A 34 -1.01 13.26 2.73
CA GLU A 34 -2.10 13.99 2.04
C GLU A 34 -3.51 13.44 2.39
N LYS A 35 -3.60 12.23 2.96
CA LYS A 35 -4.86 11.58 3.37
C LYS A 35 -5.05 11.51 4.88
N CYS A 36 -4.07 11.96 5.67
CA CYS A 36 -4.14 11.93 7.12
C CYS A 36 -4.35 13.35 7.65
N GLU A 37 -5.26 13.52 8.60
CA GLU A 37 -5.45 14.82 9.27
C GLU A 37 -4.30 15.16 10.23
N ASN A 38 -3.68 14.12 10.81
CA ASN A 38 -2.58 14.21 11.77
C ASN A 38 -1.37 13.41 11.29
N LYS A 39 -0.25 13.50 12.03
CA LYS A 39 0.90 12.61 11.83
C LYS A 39 0.60 11.23 12.43
N PRO A 40 0.44 10.17 11.60
CA PRO A 40 0.15 8.84 12.13
C PRO A 40 1.41 8.17 12.66
N LEU A 41 1.23 7.21 13.57
CA LEU A 41 2.25 6.21 13.87
C LEU A 41 2.37 5.26 12.66
N VAL A 42 3.57 5.17 12.07
CA VAL A 42 3.78 4.33 10.88
C VAL A 42 4.32 2.95 11.26
N LEU A 43 3.58 1.90 10.91
CA LEU A 43 4.04 0.52 11.04
C LEU A 43 4.79 0.09 9.77
N VAL A 44 6.07 -0.26 9.90
CA VAL A 44 6.93 -0.64 8.75
C VAL A 44 7.65 -1.98 8.96
N ASP A 45 8.16 -2.56 7.87
CA ASP A 45 9.15 -3.64 7.94
C ASP A 45 10.58 -3.12 8.13
N ARG A 46 11.54 -4.04 8.09
CA ARG A 46 12.99 -3.75 8.16
C ARG A 46 13.54 -3.18 6.85
N GLY A 47 12.70 -2.70 5.94
CA GLY A 47 13.13 -2.08 4.70
C GLY A 47 14.10 -0.92 4.99
N PRO A 48 15.35 -0.97 4.48
CA PRO A 48 16.37 0.01 4.82
C PRO A 48 16.03 1.44 4.35
N TRP A 49 15.14 1.56 3.36
CA TRP A 49 14.66 2.83 2.80
C TRP A 49 13.75 3.62 3.76
N TYR A 50 13.14 2.99 4.76
CA TYR A 50 12.14 3.65 5.60
C TYR A 50 12.73 4.57 6.66
N ARG A 51 13.82 4.15 7.32
CA ARG A 51 14.38 4.87 8.46
C ARG A 51 14.66 6.35 8.15
N PHE A 52 15.46 6.59 7.12
CA PHE A 52 15.78 7.96 6.68
C PHE A 52 14.54 8.76 6.31
N ALA A 53 13.59 8.14 5.60
CA ALA A 53 12.40 8.83 5.12
C ALA A 53 11.47 9.25 6.28
N LEU A 54 11.29 8.38 7.27
CA LEU A 54 10.45 8.61 8.45
C LEU A 54 11.06 9.67 9.36
N GLU A 55 12.36 9.57 9.65
CA GLU A 55 13.11 10.56 10.42
C GLU A 55 13.06 11.93 9.73
N ARG A 56 13.26 11.98 8.40
CA ARG A 56 13.23 13.22 7.62
C ARG A 56 11.87 13.92 7.63
N LEU A 57 10.77 13.15 7.71
CA LEU A 57 9.41 13.68 7.79
C LEU A 57 8.95 13.92 9.24
N GLY A 58 9.77 13.56 10.22
CA GLY A 58 9.44 13.66 11.65
C GLY A 58 8.20 12.85 11.98
N LEU A 59 8.14 11.60 11.50
CA LEU A 59 7.08 10.64 11.77
C LEU A 59 7.55 9.63 12.81
N GLU A 60 6.68 9.35 13.78
CA GLU A 60 6.89 8.21 14.67
C GLU A 60 6.67 6.91 13.91
N TYR A 61 7.49 5.90 14.20
CA TYR A 61 7.39 4.62 13.52
C TYR A 61 7.77 3.47 14.42
N LYS A 62 7.15 2.32 14.15
CA LYS A 62 7.44 1.06 14.82
C LYS A 62 7.72 -0.01 13.79
N HIS A 63 8.84 -0.71 13.97
CA HIS A 63 9.11 -1.91 13.20
C HIS A 63 8.27 -3.08 13.75
N GLN A 64 7.46 -3.70 12.90
CA GLN A 64 6.60 -4.81 13.30
C GLN A 64 6.55 -5.90 12.23
N LYS A 65 6.88 -7.14 12.61
CA LYS A 65 6.81 -8.29 11.70
C LYS A 65 5.41 -8.90 11.62
N PHE A 66 4.69 -8.96 12.74
CA PHE A 66 3.39 -9.61 12.88
C PHE A 66 2.45 -8.75 13.73
N GLY A 67 1.13 -8.93 13.60
CA GLY A 67 0.11 -8.18 14.34
C GLY A 67 -0.69 -7.27 13.41
N GLU A 68 -0.88 -6.01 13.77
CA GLU A 68 -1.66 -5.00 13.02
C GLU A 68 -1.23 -4.87 11.55
N ARG A 69 0.07 -5.02 11.29
CA ARG A 69 0.62 -5.05 9.93
C ARG A 69 -0.01 -6.14 9.05
N ASN A 70 -0.58 -7.20 9.63
CA ASN A 70 -1.28 -8.25 8.87
C ASN A 70 -2.42 -7.70 8.00
N ALA A 71 -2.97 -6.51 8.31
CA ALA A 71 -3.93 -5.84 7.44
C ALA A 71 -3.37 -5.63 6.02
N ILE A 72 -2.11 -5.20 5.89
CA ILE A 72 -1.47 -5.00 4.58
C ILE A 72 -1.21 -6.33 3.86
N ASP A 73 -0.85 -7.37 4.60
CA ASP A 73 -0.56 -8.70 4.06
C ASP A 73 -1.82 -9.37 3.53
N GLN A 74 -2.94 -9.23 4.26
CA GLN A 74 -4.26 -9.69 3.83
C GLN A 74 -4.71 -8.98 2.54
N TRP A 75 -4.56 -7.65 2.49
CA TRP A 75 -4.86 -6.89 1.27
C TRP A 75 -3.97 -7.32 0.09
N TYR A 76 -2.67 -7.57 0.33
CA TYR A 76 -1.78 -8.13 -0.69
C TYR A 76 -2.25 -9.50 -1.20
N GLY A 77 -2.84 -10.32 -0.33
CA GLY A 77 -3.51 -11.57 -0.71
C GLY A 77 -4.61 -11.34 -1.75
N LEU A 78 -5.51 -10.38 -1.50
CA LEU A 78 -6.58 -10.02 -2.43
C LEU A 78 -6.03 -9.48 -3.76
N LEU A 79 -5.04 -8.59 -3.70
CA LEU A 79 -4.39 -8.07 -4.91
C LEU A 79 -3.77 -9.22 -5.73
N LYS A 80 -3.04 -10.14 -5.09
CA LYS A 80 -2.46 -11.31 -5.75
C LYS A 80 -3.54 -12.20 -6.37
N ALA A 81 -4.65 -12.42 -5.67
CA ALA A 81 -5.79 -13.18 -6.20
C ALA A 81 -6.36 -12.51 -7.46
N ARG A 82 -6.53 -11.18 -7.45
CA ARG A 82 -6.97 -10.43 -8.63
C ARG A 82 -5.98 -10.50 -9.78
N LEU A 83 -4.67 -10.47 -9.48
CA LEU A 83 -3.61 -10.59 -10.48
C LEU A 83 -3.51 -11.99 -11.09
N LYS A 84 -3.99 -13.04 -10.42
CA LYS A 84 -4.04 -14.41 -11.00
C LYS A 84 -4.92 -14.45 -12.24
N SER A 85 -5.98 -13.65 -12.33
CA SER A 85 -6.82 -13.54 -13.53
C SER A 85 -6.06 -13.04 -14.76
N PHE A 86 -4.92 -12.37 -14.56
CA PHE A 86 -4.01 -11.91 -15.60
C PHE A 86 -2.79 -12.82 -15.77
N TRP A 87 -2.84 -14.07 -15.30
CA TRP A 87 -1.67 -14.95 -15.26
C TRP A 87 -0.46 -14.32 -14.55
N LYS A 88 -0.73 -13.44 -13.57
CA LYS A 88 0.25 -12.64 -12.82
C LYS A 88 1.10 -11.71 -13.70
N ARG A 89 0.66 -11.39 -14.92
CA ARG A 89 1.37 -10.53 -15.86
C ARG A 89 0.41 -9.53 -16.50
N PHE A 90 0.78 -8.26 -16.50
CA PHE A 90 0.03 -7.27 -17.28
C PHE A 90 0.18 -7.56 -18.79
N PRO A 91 -0.84 -7.27 -19.61
CA PRO A 91 -0.81 -7.50 -21.05
C PRO A 91 0.45 -6.94 -21.73
N TYR A 92 0.84 -7.56 -22.85
CA TYR A 92 1.98 -7.11 -23.65
C TYR A 92 1.79 -5.62 -24.05
N HIS A 93 2.89 -4.84 -24.03
CA HIS A 93 2.90 -3.37 -24.19
C HIS A 93 2.20 -2.53 -23.11
N SER A 94 1.87 -3.09 -21.94
CA SER A 94 1.40 -2.26 -20.82
C SER A 94 2.46 -1.23 -20.41
N SER A 95 2.13 0.05 -20.49
CA SER A 95 2.97 1.13 -19.99
C SER A 95 2.94 1.18 -18.46
N LEU A 96 3.98 1.75 -17.83
CA LEU A 96 3.97 1.99 -16.38
C LEU A 96 2.74 2.79 -15.93
N GLN A 97 2.27 3.73 -16.76
CA GLN A 97 1.07 4.50 -16.48
C GLN A 97 -0.20 3.64 -16.48
N SER A 98 -0.33 2.72 -17.45
CA SER A 98 -1.47 1.79 -17.48
C SER A 98 -1.52 0.89 -16.25
N VAL A 99 -0.37 0.39 -15.80
CA VAL A 99 -0.24 -0.40 -14.57
C VAL A 99 -0.61 0.42 -13.34
N LYS A 100 -0.14 1.67 -13.26
CA LYS A 100 -0.51 2.61 -12.19
C LYS A 100 -2.03 2.84 -12.16
N ASN A 101 -2.63 3.18 -13.30
CA ASN A 101 -4.06 3.45 -13.39
C ASN A 101 -4.89 2.23 -12.96
N TRP A 102 -4.49 1.03 -13.41
CA TRP A 102 -5.17 -0.20 -13.02
C TRP A 102 -5.09 -0.45 -11.50
N ILE A 103 -3.92 -0.27 -10.89
CA ILE A 103 -3.75 -0.46 -9.44
C ILE A 103 -4.57 0.58 -8.66
N ILE A 104 -4.60 1.83 -9.09
CA ILE A 104 -5.42 2.89 -8.48
C ILE A 104 -6.91 2.53 -8.56
N ALA A 105 -7.38 2.10 -9.74
CA ALA A 105 -8.77 1.70 -9.94
C ALA A 105 -9.15 0.52 -9.03
N TRP A 106 -8.27 -0.48 -8.91
CA TRP A 106 -8.47 -1.60 -8.00
C TRP A 106 -8.58 -1.15 -6.53
N CYS A 107 -7.71 -0.25 -6.08
CA CYS A 107 -7.76 0.29 -4.71
C CYS A 107 -9.05 1.05 -4.45
N ALA A 108 -9.52 1.85 -5.42
CA ALA A 108 -10.78 2.56 -5.32
C ALA A 108 -11.96 1.59 -5.17
N ILE A 109 -12.02 0.53 -5.99
CA ILE A 109 -13.05 -0.52 -5.87
C ILE A 109 -13.00 -1.20 -4.49
N TYR A 110 -11.80 -1.54 -4.01
CA TYR A 110 -11.63 -2.15 -2.69
C TYR A 110 -12.16 -1.24 -1.56
N ASN A 111 -11.81 0.05 -1.58
CA ASN A 111 -12.29 1.02 -0.58
C ASN A 111 -13.82 1.20 -0.66
N LEU A 112 -14.39 1.34 -1.86
CA LEU A 112 -15.83 1.48 -2.07
C LEU A 112 -16.63 0.24 -1.63
N SER A 113 -16.04 -0.95 -1.74
CA SER A 113 -16.66 -2.20 -1.31
C SER A 113 -16.64 -2.39 0.21
N GLY A 114 -16.04 -1.46 0.97
CA GLY A 114 -15.91 -1.53 2.42
C GLY A 114 -14.92 -2.62 2.86
N GLY A 115 -13.74 -2.67 2.22
CA GLY A 115 -12.52 -3.43 2.55
C GLY A 115 -12.66 -4.76 3.31
N GLU A 116 -13.14 -4.69 4.54
CA GLU A 116 -13.60 -5.81 5.37
C GLU A 116 -14.57 -6.79 4.67
N LYS A 117 -15.57 -6.31 3.91
CA LYS A 117 -16.56 -7.18 3.26
C LYS A 117 -15.93 -8.10 2.20
N LEU A 118 -14.90 -7.63 1.51
CA LEU A 118 -14.19 -8.46 0.52
C LEU A 118 -13.22 -9.45 1.17
N LEU A 119 -12.70 -9.13 2.36
CA LEU A 119 -11.83 -10.03 3.12
C LEU A 119 -12.60 -11.21 3.73
N THR A 120 -13.87 -11.02 4.11
CA THR A 120 -14.72 -12.08 4.67
C THR A 120 -15.27 -13.03 3.61
N MET A 121 -15.49 -12.58 2.36
CA MET A 121 -15.97 -13.42 1.25
C MET A 121 -14.88 -14.29 0.59
N SER A 122 -13.61 -14.12 0.95
CA SER A 122 -12.47 -14.87 0.39
C SER A 122 -12.01 -16.05 1.26
N LYS A 123 -12.72 -16.35 2.35
CA LYS A 123 -12.52 -17.57 3.17
C LYS A 123 -13.58 -18.60 2.81
#